data_AF-A0A814MUE9-F1
#
_entry.id   AF-A0A814MUE9-F1
#
_cell.length_a   1.000
_cell.length_b   1.000
_cell.length_c   1.000
_cell.angle_alpha   90.00
_cell.angle_beta   90.00
_cell.angle_gamma   90.00
#
_symmetry.space_group_name_H-M   'P 1'
#
loop_
_entity.id
_entity.type
_entity.pdbx_description
1 polymer ?
#
loop_
_entity_poly.entity_id
_entity_poly.type
_entity_poly.pdbx_seq_one_letter_code
_entity_poly.pdbx_strand_id
1 'polypeptide(L)'
;MSSNVYSMPFSIDIPSTITSDIKRHFTNSIHVNNDNNNKLEASFRGRPLNGEHIDIPKDYNGILTKSLTPVSSFDKLTYFNLDCSTTKNDCIVRSIEWLSLAKILHE
;
A
#
# COMPACT_ATOMS: atom_id res chain seq x y z
N MET A 1 8.01 13.35 -7.93
CA MET A 1 8.23 12.96 -6.53
C MET A 1 7.38 11.71 -6.27
N SER A 2 8.00 10.62 -5.83
CA SER A 2 7.30 9.35 -5.53
C SER A 2 6.49 9.53 -4.24
N SER A 3 5.21 9.18 -4.28
CA SER A 3 4.29 9.35 -3.14
C SER A 3 4.23 8.09 -2.29
N ASN A 4 4.14 8.24 -0.97
CA ASN A 4 3.88 7.12 -0.08
C ASN A 4 2.40 6.74 -0.15
N VAL A 5 2.11 5.53 -0.64
CA VAL A 5 0.76 5.00 -0.73
C VAL A 5 0.60 3.86 0.26
N TYR A 6 -0.48 3.91 1.04
CA TYR A 6 -0.84 2.89 2.01
C TYR A 6 -2.20 2.30 1.62
N SER A 7 -2.26 0.97 1.53
CA SER A 7 -3.52 0.24 1.39
C SER A 7 -3.93 -0.32 2.75
N MET A 8 -5.14 0.02 3.19
CA MET A 8 -5.65 -0.32 4.53
C MET A 8 -6.74 -1.39 4.44
N PRO A 9 -6.89 -2.24 5.47
CA PRO A 9 -7.92 -3.29 5.50
C PRO A 9 -9.30 -2.76 5.92
N PHE A 10 -9.52 -1.44 5.80
CA PHE A 10 -10.74 -0.75 6.21
C PHE A 10 -10.96 0.52 5.38
N SER A 11 -12.22 0.95 5.30
CA SER A 11 -12.61 2.22 4.70
C SER A 11 -12.66 3.32 5.75
N ILE A 12 -12.33 4.55 5.33
CA ILE A 12 -12.41 5.73 6.17
C ILE A 12 -13.48 6.65 5.58
N ASP A 13 -14.61 6.78 6.25
CA ASP A 13 -15.72 7.63 5.82
C ASP A 13 -15.49 9.08 6.26
N ILE A 14 -14.54 9.74 5.61
CA ILE A 14 -14.23 11.16 5.84
C ILE A 14 -14.25 11.86 4.47
N PRO A 15 -14.88 13.04 4.34
CA PRO A 15 -14.84 13.79 3.09
C PRO A 15 -13.40 14.11 2.70
N SER A 16 -13.08 13.95 1.41
CA SER A 16 -11.73 14.13 0.83
C SER A 16 -11.12 15.53 1.03
N THR A 17 -11.91 16.48 1.50
CA THR A 17 -11.51 17.85 1.81
C THR A 17 -10.76 17.96 3.14
N ILE A 18 -10.92 17.00 4.05
CA ILE A 18 -10.24 17.01 5.34
C ILE A 18 -8.86 16.39 5.16
N THR A 19 -7.84 17.25 5.04
CA THR A 19 -6.44 16.83 5.10
C THR A 19 -6.13 16.41 6.55
N SER A 20 -6.17 15.12 6.82
CA SER A 20 -5.67 14.57 8.07
C SER A 20 -4.14 14.61 8.04
N ASP A 21 -3.50 14.97 9.15
CA ASP A 21 -2.04 14.97 9.27
C ASP A 21 -1.52 13.52 9.40
N ILE A 22 -1.61 12.78 8.29
CA ILE A 22 -1.22 11.36 8.18
C ILE A 22 0.25 11.19 8.58
N LYS A 23 1.10 12.16 8.25
CA LYS A 23 2.52 12.11 8.59
C LYS A 23 2.71 12.12 10.11
N ARG A 24 2.04 13.05 10.80
CA ARG A 24 2.11 13.17 12.26
C ARG A 24 1.52 11.97 12.99
N HIS A 25 0.37 11.47 12.54
CA HIS A 25 -0.39 10.47 13.30
C HIS A 25 -0.14 9.02 12.90
N PHE A 26 0.20 8.75 11.65
CA PHE A 26 0.31 7.38 11.13
C PHE A 26 1.72 7.06 10.62
N THR A 27 2.27 7.83 9.69
CA THR A 27 3.58 7.51 9.08
C THR A 27 4.69 7.37 10.12
N ASN A 28 4.71 8.23 11.14
CA ASN A 28 5.70 8.17 12.22
C ASN A 28 5.53 6.98 13.17
N SER A 29 4.37 6.31 13.15
CA SER A 29 4.08 5.12 13.97
C SER A 29 4.41 3.80 13.28
N ILE A 30 4.88 3.85 12.02
CA ILE A 30 5.27 2.67 11.28
C ILE A 30 6.68 2.27 11.70
N HIS A 31 6.85 1.03 12.14
CA HIS A 31 8.13 0.46 12.56
C HIS A 31 8.46 -0.78 11.72
N VAL A 32 9.75 -1.02 11.48
CA VAL A 32 10.20 -2.26 10.85
C VAL A 32 10.34 -3.32 11.93
N ASN A 33 9.74 -4.50 11.74
CA ASN A 33 9.89 -5.61 12.68
C ASN A 33 11.31 -6.21 12.52
N ASN A 34 12.04 -6.31 13.64
CA ASN A 34 13.43 -6.78 13.69
C ASN A 34 13.62 -8.25 13.29
N ASP A 35 12.56 -9.07 13.31
CA ASP A 35 12.65 -10.50 12.96
C ASP A 35 12.69 -10.74 11.45
N ASN A 36 12.24 -9.77 10.63
CA ASN A 36 12.26 -9.87 9.17
C ASN A 36 12.27 -8.48 8.53
N ASN A 37 13.36 -8.16 7.82
CA ASN A 37 13.68 -6.81 7.31
C ASN A 37 12.63 -6.13 6.40
N ASN A 38 11.58 -6.84 5.99
CA ASN A 38 10.54 -6.32 5.09
C ASN A 38 9.15 -6.20 5.74
N LYS A 39 8.98 -6.67 6.98
CA LYS A 39 7.69 -6.57 7.69
C LYS A 39 7.60 -5.25 8.44
N LEU A 40 6.45 -4.60 8.30
CA LEU A 40 6.11 -3.33 8.91
C LEU A 40 5.02 -3.54 9.95
N GLU A 41 5.11 -2.83 11.05
CA GLU A 41 4.11 -2.81 12.09
C GLU A 41 3.64 -1.39 12.31
N ALA A 42 2.34 -1.21 12.48
CA ALA A 42 1.72 0.07 12.78
C ALA A 42 0.51 -0.14 13.66
N SER A 43 -0.11 0.95 14.09
CA SER A 43 -1.43 0.87 14.71
C SER A 43 -2.34 1.96 14.16
N PHE A 44 -3.63 1.64 14.05
CA PHE A 44 -4.65 2.62 13.71
C PHE A 44 -5.83 2.49 14.65
N ARG A 45 -6.17 3.57 15.35
CA ARG A 45 -7.22 3.60 16.39
C ARG A 45 -7.07 2.48 17.43
N GLY A 46 -5.82 2.21 17.84
CA GLY A 46 -5.49 1.19 18.83
C GLY A 46 -5.57 -0.26 18.32
N ARG A 47 -5.78 -0.48 17.02
CA ARG A 47 -5.74 -1.83 16.41
C ARG A 47 -4.39 -2.06 15.74
N PRO A 48 -3.76 -3.23 15.95
CA PRO A 48 -2.48 -3.56 15.34
C PRO A 48 -2.64 -3.80 13.84
N LEU A 49 -1.69 -3.29 13.06
CA LEU A 49 -1.59 -3.48 11.62
C LEU A 49 -0.23 -4.08 11.31
N ASN A 50 -0.26 -5.16 10.53
CA ASN A 50 0.95 -5.80 10.01
C ASN A 50 0.98 -5.54 8.50
N GLY A 51 2.07 -4.98 8.01
CA GLY A 51 2.20 -4.59 6.62
C GLY A 51 3.49 -5.05 5.97
N GLU A 52 3.51 -4.92 4.65
CA GLU A 52 4.64 -5.27 3.80
C GLU A 52 4.70 -4.32 2.60
N HIS A 53 5.90 -4.08 2.10
CA HIS A 53 6.09 -3.36 0.84
C HIS A 53 5.80 -4.30 -0.34
N ILE A 54 4.89 -3.87 -1.22
CA ILE A 54 4.60 -4.51 -2.50
C ILE A 54 5.16 -3.60 -3.58
N ASP A 55 6.20 -4.08 -4.27
CA ASP A 55 6.82 -3.37 -5.37
C ASP A 55 5.95 -3.46 -6.64
N ILE A 56 5.87 -2.35 -7.38
CA ILE A 56 5.28 -2.36 -8.71
C ILE A 56 6.26 -3.05 -9.66
N PRO A 57 5.80 -3.98 -10.53
CA PRO A 57 6.70 -4.66 -11.46
C PRO A 57 7.41 -3.66 -12.38
N LYS A 58 8.68 -3.92 -12.73
CA LYS A 58 9.56 -2.95 -13.42
C LYS A 58 9.03 -2.39 -14.74
N ASP A 59 8.14 -3.13 -15.41
CA ASP A 59 7.53 -2.73 -16.68
C ASP A 59 6.28 -1.86 -16.49
N TYR A 60 5.90 -1.58 -15.24
CA TYR A 60 4.69 -0.84 -14.88
C TYR A 60 5.04 0.37 -14.00
N ASN A 61 4.18 1.39 -14.06
CA ASN A 61 4.30 2.59 -13.24
C ASN A 61 3.02 2.78 -12.42
N GLY A 62 3.15 2.97 -11.10
CA GLY A 62 2.03 3.39 -10.26
C GLY A 62 1.73 4.86 -10.48
N ILE A 63 0.49 5.21 -10.84
CA ILE A 63 0.05 6.59 -11.07
C ILE A 63 -1.15 6.89 -10.17
N LEU A 64 -1.09 8.01 -9.45
CA LEU A 64 -2.21 8.58 -8.72
C LEU A 64 -2.91 9.62 -9.59
N THR A 65 -4.21 9.46 -9.80
CA THR A 65 -4.99 10.37 -10.65
C THR A 65 -6.13 11.02 -9.88
N LYS A 66 -6.38 12.31 -10.13
CA LYS A 66 -7.60 13.01 -9.71
C LYS A 66 -8.40 13.37 -10.95
N SER A 67 -9.57 12.75 -11.14
CA SER A 67 -10.43 12.98 -12.31
C SER A 67 -9.66 12.88 -13.64
N LEU A 68 -8.93 11.76 -13.84
CA LEU A 68 -8.08 11.47 -15.02
C LEU A 68 -6.80 12.33 -15.16
N THR A 69 -6.59 13.32 -14.30
CA THR A 69 -5.32 14.08 -14.30
C THR A 69 -4.29 13.40 -13.40
N PRO A 70 -3.08 13.10 -13.90
CA PRO A 70 -2.02 12.52 -13.08
C PRO A 70 -1.55 13.55 -12.06
N VAL A 71 -1.62 13.18 -10.78
CA VAL A 71 -1.21 14.02 -9.64
C VAL A 71 0.19 13.65 -9.17
N SER A 72 0.48 12.35 -9.11
CA SER A 72 1.79 11.85 -8.71
C SER A 72 1.99 10.40 -9.15
N SER A 73 3.19 9.86 -8.91
CA SER A 73 3.53 8.46 -9.17
C SER A 73 4.04 7.78 -7.89
N PHE A 74 4.08 6.46 -7.91
CA PHE A 74 4.65 5.63 -6.84
C PHE A 74 5.24 4.35 -7.43
N ASP A 75 6.33 3.89 -6.82
CA ASP A 75 7.07 2.69 -7.25
C ASP A 75 6.79 1.48 -6.36
N LYS A 76 6.29 1.74 -5.15
CA LYS A 76 5.91 0.73 -4.15
C LYS A 76 4.64 1.14 -3.42
N LEU A 77 3.85 0.15 -3.06
CA LEU A 77 2.67 0.26 -2.23
C LEU A 77 2.97 -0.40 -0.88
N THR A 78 2.57 0.21 0.22
CA THR A 78 2.59 -0.49 1.52
C THR A 78 1.21 -1.06 1.78
N TYR A 79 1.13 -2.38 1.87
CA TYR A 79 -0.13 -3.08 2.15
C TYR A 79 -0.20 -3.46 3.62
N PHE A 80 -1.28 -3.09 4.30
CA PHE A 80 -1.52 -3.45 5.69
C PHE A 80 -2.70 -4.42 5.81
N ASN A 81 -2.51 -5.44 6.64
CA ASN A 81 -3.52 -6.36 7.12
C ASN A 81 -3.81 -6.11 8.61
N LEU A 82 -5.02 -6.44 9.05
CA LEU A 82 -5.41 -6.36 10.45
C LEU A 82 -4.89 -7.60 11.19
N ASP A 83 -3.92 -7.41 12.09
CA ASP A 83 -3.38 -8.43 12.99
C ASP A 83 -2.87 -9.74 12.33
N CYS A 84 -2.69 -9.73 11.00
CA CYS A 84 -2.30 -10.89 10.20
C CYS A 84 -1.15 -10.51 9.29
N SER A 85 -0.19 -11.41 9.08
CA SER A 85 0.86 -11.19 8.08
C SER A 85 0.27 -11.20 6.67
N THR A 86 0.89 -10.45 5.76
CA THR A 86 0.64 -10.55 4.31
C THR A 86 0.91 -11.97 3.81
N THR A 87 0.09 -12.43 2.88
CA THR A 87 0.18 -13.75 2.25
C THR A 87 -0.02 -13.65 0.74
N LYS A 88 0.37 -14.70 0.00
CA LYS A 88 0.12 -14.80 -1.45
C LYS A 88 -1.37 -14.87 -1.81
N ASN A 89 -2.24 -15.16 -0.86
CA ASN A 89 -3.69 -15.23 -1.11
C ASN A 89 -4.37 -13.87 -1.04
N ASP A 90 -3.68 -12.84 -0.54
CA ASP A 90 -4.21 -11.48 -0.47
C ASP A 90 -4.53 -10.96 -1.87
N CYS A 91 -5.70 -10.32 -2.00
CA CYS A 91 -6.23 -9.88 -3.29
C CYS A 91 -5.27 -8.93 -4.02
N ILE A 92 -4.64 -8.00 -3.28
CA ILE A 92 -3.69 -7.03 -3.87
C ILE A 92 -2.44 -7.74 -4.37
N VAL A 93 -1.89 -8.69 -3.62
CA VAL A 93 -0.71 -9.46 -4.03
C VAL A 93 -1.00 -10.21 -5.33
N ARG A 94 -2.13 -10.95 -5.38
CA ARG A 94 -2.58 -11.67 -6.58
C ARG A 94 -2.83 -10.75 -7.76
N SER A 95 -3.36 -9.54 -7.51
CA SER A 95 -3.65 -8.56 -8.56
C SER A 95 -2.36 -8.03 -9.20
N ILE A 96 -1.30 -7.83 -8.41
CA ILE A 96 0.01 -7.43 -8.92
C ILE A 96 0.67 -8.58 -9.69
N GLU A 97 0.61 -9.81 -9.18
CA GLU A 97 1.10 -11.00 -9.89
C GLU A 97 0.39 -11.22 -11.24
N TRP A 98 -0.91 -10.91 -11.30
CA TRP A 98 -1.69 -10.99 -12.53
C TRP A 98 -1.16 -10.08 -13.64
N LEU A 99 -0.56 -8.92 -13.33
CA LEU A 99 0.01 -8.03 -14.35
C LEU A 99 1.07 -8.75 -15.19
N SER A 100 1.97 -9.47 -14.52
CA SER A 100 3.02 -10.24 -15.21
C SER A 100 2.45 -11.39 -16.03
N LEU A 101 1.43 -12.10 -15.51
CA LEU A 101 0.77 -13.19 -16.23
C LEU A 101 -0.02 -12.69 -17.45
N ALA A 102 -0.75 -11.58 -17.30
CA ALA A 102 -1.53 -10.98 -18.37
C ALA A 102 -0.64 -10.53 -19.52
N LYS A 103 0.55 -9.99 -19.23
CA LYS A 103 1.54 -9.64 -20.25
C LYS A 103 1.90 -10.86 -21.11
N ILE A 104 2.24 -11.98 -20.48
CA ILE A 104 2.61 -13.22 -21.18
C ILE A 104 1.43 -13.79 -21.99
N LEU A 105 0.20 -13.68 -21.47
CA LEU A 105 -0.99 -14.21 -22.12
C LEU A 105 -1.39 -13.43 -23.39
N HIS A 106 -1.08 -12.13 -23.43
CA HIS A 106 -1.47 -11.22 -24.50
C HIS A 106 -0.32 -10.82 -25.44
N GLU A 107 0.88 -11.40 -25.24
CA GLU A 107 1.95 -11.43 -26.24
C GLU A 107 1.63 -12.40 -27.38
#